data_AF-A0AAD5B889-F1
#
_entry.id   AF-A0AAD5B889-F1
#
_cell.length_a   1.000
_cell.length_b   1.000
_cell.length_c   1.000
_cell.angle_alpha   90.00
_cell.angle_beta   90.00
_cell.angle_gamma   90.00
#
_symmetry.space_group_name_H-M   'P 1'
#
loop_
_entity.id
_entity.type
_entity.pdbx_description
1 polymer ?
#
loop_
_entity_poly.entity_id
_entity_poly.type
_entity_poly.pdbx_seq_one_letter_code
_entity_poly.pdbx_strand_id
1 'polypeptide(L)'
;IELTYQIGKVEFVDLPTHFEREKVIEGIINVTTFSGAPIPYKKVYVLEGEGSSKKLLLNLTTDISGLAKFSVAPPEHPTTEISLQASVYPVEKYQGYKTPFFTNADTRIRLLQPATPYSPVFSELKIASSKEPFKCGAEVPITIKYYIVGETTEHFSIDLIYIVLSKGLIVHHGHEKVDVKGSSDIQRGEISFTLSVAAEFAPVVQVVVYSVLPSENVIAANKNFEVEKCFKNQVMRTSDCMYSLLMYLLFPVSQLSSA
;
A
#
# COMPACT_ATOMS: atom_id res chain seq x y z
N ILE A 1 -7.86 34.28 -0.21
CA ILE A 1 -8.64 33.43 -1.13
C ILE A 1 -7.71 33.06 -2.26
N GLU A 2 -7.30 31.80 -2.34
CA GLU A 2 -6.45 31.28 -3.42
C GLU A 2 -7.36 30.66 -4.48
N LEU A 3 -7.26 31.13 -5.71
CA LEU A 3 -8.08 30.66 -6.83
C LEU A 3 -7.25 29.63 -7.61
N THR A 4 -7.72 28.38 -7.63
CA THR A 4 -7.11 27.32 -8.45
C THR A 4 -7.89 27.14 -9.76
N TYR A 5 -7.16 26.86 -10.84
CA TYR A 5 -7.70 26.50 -12.15
C TYR A 5 -7.68 24.98 -12.37
N GLN A 6 -7.37 24.20 -11.33
CA GLN A 6 -7.45 22.75 -11.40
C GLN A 6 -8.92 22.32 -11.44
N ILE A 7 -9.30 21.61 -12.51
CA ILE A 7 -10.66 21.08 -12.69
C ILE A 7 -10.75 19.58 -12.39
N GLY A 8 -9.61 18.89 -12.33
CA GLY A 8 -9.53 17.49 -11.97
C GLY A 8 -8.10 16.98 -11.87
N LYS A 9 -7.98 15.70 -11.55
CA LYS A 9 -6.69 15.01 -11.42
C LYS A 9 -6.75 13.60 -12.00
N VAL A 10 -5.60 13.16 -12.47
CA VAL A 10 -5.31 11.78 -12.86
C VAL A 10 -4.38 11.18 -11.81
N GLU A 11 -4.61 9.95 -11.40
CA GLU A 11 -3.80 9.22 -10.42
C GLU A 11 -3.58 7.77 -10.85
N PHE A 12 -2.41 7.21 -10.54
CA PHE A 12 -2.18 5.77 -10.65
C PHE A 12 -2.68 5.05 -9.40
N VAL A 13 -3.40 3.97 -9.60
CA VAL A 13 -3.93 3.06 -8.57
C VAL A 13 -3.44 1.66 -8.89
N ASP A 14 -3.04 0.91 -7.86
CA ASP A 14 -2.56 -0.48 -7.97
C ASP A 14 -1.40 -0.68 -8.97
N LEU A 15 -0.56 0.34 -9.15
CA LEU A 15 0.65 0.25 -9.97
C LEU A 15 1.79 -0.40 -9.17
N PRO A 16 2.53 -1.37 -9.75
CA PRO A 16 3.70 -1.93 -9.09
C PRO A 16 4.83 -0.90 -8.99
N THR A 17 5.62 -1.00 -7.92
CA THR A 17 6.84 -0.19 -7.70
C THR A 17 8.00 -0.66 -8.57
N HIS A 18 7.95 -1.91 -9.02
CA HIS A 18 9.00 -2.56 -9.79
C HIS A 18 8.43 -3.38 -10.95
N PHE A 19 9.16 -3.48 -12.06
CA PHE A 19 8.76 -4.30 -13.21
C PHE A 19 9.82 -5.35 -13.55
N GLU A 20 9.43 -6.46 -14.17
CA GLU A 20 10.35 -7.53 -14.59
C GLU A 20 10.64 -7.41 -16.08
N ARG A 21 11.80 -7.95 -16.51
CA ARG A 21 12.04 -8.19 -17.93
C ARG A 21 10.95 -9.14 -18.46
N GLU A 22 10.42 -8.81 -19.62
CA GLU A 22 9.46 -9.65 -20.37
C GLU A 22 8.10 -9.89 -19.68
N LYS A 23 7.83 -9.28 -18.52
CA LYS A 23 6.47 -9.26 -17.93
C LYS A 23 5.77 -7.94 -18.14
N VAL A 24 4.48 -8.04 -18.45
CA VAL A 24 3.60 -6.89 -18.64
C VAL A 24 3.45 -6.09 -17.35
N ILE A 25 3.45 -4.77 -17.50
CA ILE A 25 3.20 -3.82 -16.42
C ILE A 25 1.72 -3.50 -16.43
N GLU A 26 1.02 -3.91 -15.37
CA GLU A 26 -0.40 -3.66 -15.19
C GLU A 26 -0.63 -2.55 -14.16
N GLY A 27 -1.65 -1.75 -14.39
CA GLY A 27 -2.05 -0.69 -13.46
C GLY A 27 -3.43 -0.16 -13.76
N ILE A 28 -3.93 0.67 -12.85
CA ILE A 28 -5.22 1.33 -12.96
C ILE A 28 -4.99 2.85 -12.94
N ILE A 29 -5.69 3.57 -13.79
CA ILE A 29 -5.72 5.03 -13.79
C ILE A 29 -7.06 5.46 -13.23
N ASN A 30 -7.05 6.36 -12.26
CA ASN A 30 -8.23 6.99 -11.70
C ASN A 30 -8.31 8.45 -12.16
N VAL A 31 -9.46 8.88 -12.69
CA VAL A 31 -9.71 10.26 -13.12
C VAL A 31 -10.86 10.85 -12.32
N THR A 32 -10.55 11.92 -11.60
CA THR A 32 -11.51 12.60 -10.74
C THR A 32 -11.59 14.10 -11.03
N THR A 33 -12.72 14.71 -10.69
CA THR A 33 -12.88 16.18 -10.65
C THR A 33 -12.09 16.76 -9.48
N PHE A 34 -11.96 18.08 -9.42
CA PHE A 34 -11.38 18.77 -8.27
C PHE A 34 -12.11 18.47 -6.95
N SER A 35 -13.42 18.20 -7.02
CA SER A 35 -14.25 17.78 -5.87
C SER A 35 -14.12 16.30 -5.50
N GLY A 36 -13.34 15.51 -6.25
CA GLY A 36 -13.14 14.08 -6.02
C GLY A 36 -14.21 13.17 -6.65
N ALA A 37 -15.13 13.70 -7.46
CA ALA A 37 -16.11 12.88 -8.17
C ALA A 37 -15.46 12.15 -9.36
N PRO A 38 -15.79 10.87 -9.61
CA PRO A 38 -15.25 10.12 -10.75
C PRO A 38 -15.74 10.67 -12.08
N ILE A 39 -14.88 10.66 -13.10
CA ILE A 39 -15.23 11.13 -14.45
C ILE A 39 -15.32 9.93 -15.41
N PRO A 40 -16.53 9.52 -15.79
CA PRO A 40 -16.71 8.39 -16.68
C PRO A 40 -16.47 8.74 -18.15
N TYR A 41 -16.12 7.73 -18.95
CA TYR A 41 -15.93 7.80 -20.41
C TYR A 41 -14.94 8.88 -20.87
N LYS A 42 -13.95 9.19 -20.04
CA LYS A 42 -12.90 10.17 -20.32
C LYS A 42 -11.72 9.49 -21.00
N LYS A 43 -11.23 10.07 -22.09
CA LYS A 43 -9.99 9.61 -22.74
C LYS A 43 -8.79 9.91 -21.85
N VAL A 44 -7.95 8.91 -21.64
CA VAL A 44 -6.68 8.99 -20.91
C VAL A 44 -5.57 8.34 -21.72
N TYR A 45 -4.35 8.80 -21.50
CA TYR A 45 -3.16 8.45 -22.25
C TYR A 45 -2.07 8.03 -21.28
N VAL A 46 -1.40 6.91 -21.59
CA VAL A 46 -0.18 6.46 -20.90
C VAL A 46 1.00 6.84 -21.77
N LEU A 47 1.93 7.61 -21.20
CA LEU A 47 3.12 8.13 -21.84
C LEU A 47 4.37 7.57 -21.14
N GLU A 48 5.41 7.27 -21.90
CA GLU A 48 6.72 6.85 -21.40
C GLU A 48 7.76 7.94 -21.65
N GLY A 49 8.60 8.22 -20.65
CA GLY A 49 9.73 9.15 -20.74
C GLY A 49 9.53 10.44 -19.95
N GLU A 50 10.56 11.28 -19.93
CA GLU A 50 10.59 12.55 -19.22
C GLU A 50 10.69 13.73 -20.19
N GLY A 51 10.15 14.89 -19.79
CA GLY A 51 10.16 16.13 -20.55
C GLY A 51 9.54 16.01 -21.95
N SER A 52 10.19 16.63 -22.93
CA SER A 52 9.71 16.73 -24.32
C SER A 52 9.83 15.42 -25.12
N SER A 53 10.47 14.38 -24.58
CA SER A 53 10.69 13.07 -25.23
C SER A 53 9.64 12.01 -24.86
N LYS A 54 8.45 12.42 -24.42
CA LYS A 54 7.38 11.50 -24.03
C LYS A 54 6.80 10.76 -25.23
N LYS A 55 6.85 9.43 -25.20
CA LYS A 55 6.28 8.52 -26.19
C LYS A 55 4.90 8.06 -25.73
N LEU A 56 3.89 8.17 -26.60
CA LEU A 56 2.57 7.61 -26.33
C LEU A 56 2.60 6.08 -26.39
N LEU A 57 2.23 5.43 -25.28
CA LEU A 57 2.14 3.98 -25.18
C LEU A 57 0.72 3.48 -25.45
N LEU A 58 -0.27 4.05 -24.75
CA LEU A 58 -1.66 3.58 -24.80
C LEU A 58 -2.67 4.73 -24.78
N ASN A 59 -3.81 4.49 -25.41
CA ASN A 59 -5.00 5.33 -25.40
C ASN A 59 -6.18 4.56 -24.82
N LEU A 60 -6.71 5.02 -23.70
CA LEU A 60 -7.75 4.32 -22.94
C LEU A 60 -8.91 5.26 -22.67
N THR A 61 -10.01 4.67 -22.21
CA THR A 61 -11.21 5.42 -21.81
C THR A 61 -11.67 4.91 -20.44
N THR A 62 -11.96 5.83 -19.53
CA THR A 62 -12.43 5.47 -18.18
C THR A 62 -13.83 4.83 -18.22
N ASP A 63 -14.06 3.92 -17.29
CA ASP A 63 -15.35 3.28 -17.05
C ASP A 63 -16.31 4.18 -16.25
N ILE A 64 -17.48 3.65 -15.88
CA ILE A 64 -18.50 4.37 -15.09
C ILE A 64 -17.98 4.87 -13.72
N SER A 65 -16.94 4.24 -13.18
CA SER A 65 -16.33 4.58 -11.89
C SER A 65 -15.15 5.54 -12.04
N GLY A 66 -14.85 6.01 -13.25
CA GLY A 66 -13.71 6.89 -13.51
C GLY A 66 -12.37 6.16 -13.58
N LEU A 67 -12.39 4.82 -13.69
CA LEU A 67 -11.20 3.97 -13.70
C LEU A 67 -10.88 3.48 -15.12
N ALA A 68 -9.59 3.40 -15.46
CA ALA A 68 -9.12 2.79 -16.71
C ALA A 68 -7.97 1.81 -16.40
N LYS A 69 -8.19 0.54 -16.68
CA LYS A 69 -7.15 -0.50 -16.53
C LYS A 69 -6.24 -0.49 -17.75
N PHE A 70 -4.95 -0.69 -17.55
CA PHE A 70 -3.97 -0.73 -18.61
C PHE A 70 -2.96 -1.87 -18.42
N SER A 71 -2.38 -2.30 -19.53
CA SER A 71 -1.32 -3.30 -19.57
C SER A 71 -0.31 -2.88 -20.64
N VAL A 72 0.94 -2.66 -20.24
CA VAL A 72 2.03 -2.20 -21.10
C VAL A 72 3.11 -3.28 -21.16
N ALA A 73 3.54 -3.64 -22.36
CA ALA A 73 4.69 -4.53 -22.53
C ALA A 73 5.98 -3.79 -22.10
N PRO A 74 6.90 -4.44 -21.37
CA PRO A 74 8.16 -3.83 -21.01
C PRO A 74 8.99 -3.58 -22.28
N PRO A 75 9.84 -2.54 -22.31
CA PRO A 75 10.71 -2.26 -23.44
C PRO A 75 11.70 -3.42 -23.67
N GLU A 76 12.02 -3.72 -24.93
CA GLU A 76 12.95 -4.83 -25.30
C GLU A 76 14.33 -4.68 -24.65
N HIS A 77 14.79 -3.43 -24.47
CA HIS A 77 16.07 -3.09 -23.85
C HIS A 77 15.81 -2.14 -22.68
N PRO A 78 15.29 -2.64 -21.55
CA PRO A 78 14.89 -1.78 -20.44
C PRO A 78 16.11 -1.15 -19.79
N THR A 79 16.05 0.17 -19.60
CA THR A 79 16.91 0.91 -18.67
C THR A 79 16.63 0.48 -17.23
N THR A 80 17.44 0.95 -16.28
CA THR A 80 17.25 0.66 -14.84
C THR A 80 15.90 1.13 -14.29
N GLU A 81 15.25 2.08 -14.95
CA GLU A 81 13.93 2.58 -14.62
C GLU A 81 13.13 2.98 -15.87
N ILE A 82 11.81 3.00 -15.73
CA ILE A 82 10.83 3.51 -16.70
C ILE A 82 10.04 4.62 -16.02
N SER A 83 9.98 5.78 -16.68
CA SER A 83 9.12 6.89 -16.26
C SER A 83 7.78 6.78 -16.99
N LEU A 84 6.69 6.63 -16.25
CA LEU A 84 5.32 6.62 -16.78
C LEU A 84 4.57 7.89 -16.38
N GLN A 85 3.83 8.44 -17.33
CA GLN A 85 2.89 9.53 -17.08
C GLN A 85 1.48 9.13 -17.54
N ALA A 86 0.48 9.34 -16.69
CA ALA A 86 -0.93 9.28 -17.08
C ALA A 86 -1.48 10.70 -17.22
N SER A 87 -2.12 10.98 -18.37
CA SER A 87 -2.70 12.29 -18.67
C SER A 87 -4.01 12.18 -19.44
N VAL A 88 -4.87 13.19 -19.33
CA VAL A 88 -6.04 13.37 -20.23
C VAL A 88 -5.65 14.05 -21.56
N TYR A 89 -4.38 14.43 -21.71
CA TYR A 89 -3.85 15.06 -22.91
C TYR A 89 -2.85 14.11 -23.60
N PRO A 90 -2.91 13.96 -24.94
CA PRO A 90 -2.02 13.05 -25.68
C PRO A 90 -0.60 13.58 -25.83
N VAL A 91 -0.40 14.89 -25.65
CA VAL A 91 0.88 15.59 -25.77
C VAL A 91 0.96 16.60 -24.63
N GLU A 92 2.17 16.84 -24.14
CA GLU A 92 2.44 17.84 -23.12
C GLU A 92 1.94 19.22 -23.61
N LYS A 93 0.96 19.77 -22.91
CA LYS A 93 0.43 21.10 -23.20
C LYS A 93 1.00 22.09 -22.20
N TYR A 94 1.63 23.14 -22.71
CA TYR A 94 1.91 24.33 -21.91
C TYR A 94 0.59 24.87 -21.38
N GLN A 95 0.48 24.94 -20.07
CA GLN A 95 -0.70 25.51 -19.41
C GLN A 95 -0.68 27.02 -19.64
N GLY A 96 -1.63 27.51 -20.42
CA GLY A 96 -1.85 28.95 -20.59
C GLY A 96 -2.20 29.60 -19.25
N TYR A 97 -1.83 30.87 -19.08
CA TYR A 97 -2.17 31.64 -17.88
C TYR A 97 -3.67 31.56 -17.60
N LYS A 98 -4.06 31.18 -16.37
CA LYS A 98 -5.46 31.07 -15.90
C LYS A 98 -6.35 30.12 -16.71
N THR A 99 -5.78 29.08 -17.31
CA THR A 99 -6.54 28.09 -18.09
C THR A 99 -6.90 26.88 -17.22
N PRO A 100 -8.16 26.38 -17.26
CA PRO A 100 -8.55 25.17 -16.57
C PRO A 100 -7.73 23.95 -17.00
N PHE A 101 -7.17 23.19 -16.03
CA PHE A 101 -6.33 22.03 -16.34
C PHE A 101 -6.59 20.82 -15.44
N PHE A 102 -6.24 19.66 -15.96
CA PHE A 102 -6.11 18.42 -15.19
C PHE A 102 -4.66 18.24 -14.76
N THR A 103 -4.43 17.81 -13.52
CA THR A 103 -3.09 17.36 -13.10
C THR A 103 -2.81 15.97 -13.67
N ASN A 104 -1.58 15.77 -14.12
CA ASN A 104 -1.09 14.47 -14.57
C ASN A 104 -0.58 13.66 -13.37
N ALA A 105 -0.50 12.34 -13.53
CA ALA A 105 0.22 11.48 -12.60
C ALA A 105 1.55 11.08 -13.24
N ASP A 106 2.65 11.34 -12.55
CA ASP A 106 3.99 10.94 -12.96
C ASP A 106 4.54 9.92 -11.95
N THR A 107 5.16 8.85 -12.44
CA THR A 107 5.75 7.81 -11.60
C THR A 107 6.97 7.19 -12.27
N ARG A 108 7.89 6.68 -11.45
CA ARG A 108 9.08 5.95 -11.91
C ARG A 108 9.01 4.53 -11.37
N ILE A 109 9.01 3.55 -12.25
CA ILE A 109 9.03 2.13 -11.92
C ILE A 109 10.42 1.60 -12.23
N ARG A 110 11.04 0.87 -11.30
CA ARG A 110 12.42 0.37 -11.46
C ARG A 110 12.43 -1.07 -11.99
N LEU A 111 13.40 -1.41 -12.84
CA LEU A 111 13.55 -2.75 -13.39
C LEU A 111 14.11 -3.69 -12.34
N LEU A 112 13.46 -4.80 -12.00
CA LEU A 112 13.99 -5.86 -11.15
C LEU A 112 15.27 -6.46 -11.76
N GLN A 113 16.44 -6.22 -11.16
CA GLN A 113 17.73 -6.83 -11.54
C GLN A 113 18.34 -7.68 -10.39
N PRO A 114 19.41 -8.44 -10.63
CA PRO A 114 20.17 -9.09 -9.55
C PRO A 114 20.93 -8.05 -8.71
N ALA A 115 21.17 -8.35 -7.44
CA ALA A 115 22.02 -7.52 -6.61
C ALA A 115 23.45 -7.47 -7.18
N THR A 116 24.04 -6.28 -7.27
CA THR A 116 25.47 -6.12 -7.54
C THR A 116 26.11 -5.38 -6.37
N PRO A 117 27.43 -5.49 -6.13
CA PRO A 117 28.12 -4.79 -5.05
C PRO A 117 27.95 -3.26 -5.06
N TYR A 118 27.52 -2.69 -6.19
CA TYR A 118 27.38 -1.25 -6.41
C TYR A 118 25.92 -0.80 -6.65
N SER A 119 24.94 -1.73 -6.64
CA SER A 119 23.51 -1.44 -6.84
C SER A 119 22.64 -2.29 -5.91
N PRO A 120 21.99 -1.71 -4.89
CA PRO A 120 21.23 -2.48 -3.91
C PRO A 120 19.85 -2.93 -4.45
N VAL A 121 19.65 -4.25 -4.35
CA VAL A 121 18.45 -5.08 -4.12
C VAL A 121 17.12 -4.75 -4.81
N PHE A 122 16.55 -5.79 -5.44
CA PHE A 122 15.20 -5.81 -6.05
C PHE A 122 14.20 -6.68 -5.28
N SER A 123 14.69 -7.38 -4.27
CA SER A 123 13.85 -7.96 -3.24
C SER A 123 13.27 -6.83 -2.36
N GLU A 124 11.99 -6.89 -2.05
CA GLU A 124 11.29 -5.90 -1.22
C GLU A 124 10.38 -6.57 -0.19
N LEU A 125 10.22 -5.90 0.95
CA LEU A 125 9.18 -6.20 1.93
C LEU A 125 8.11 -5.11 1.86
N LYS A 126 6.85 -5.47 2.02
CA LYS A 126 5.73 -4.53 2.02
C LYS A 126 4.73 -4.89 3.12
N ILE A 127 4.44 -3.93 3.99
CA ILE A 127 3.42 -4.08 5.03
C ILE A 127 2.06 -3.67 4.44
N ALA A 128 1.09 -4.59 4.45
CA ALA A 128 -0.23 -4.34 3.91
C ALA A 128 -0.97 -3.24 4.69
N SER A 129 -1.98 -2.61 4.07
CA SER A 129 -2.88 -1.71 4.77
C SER A 129 -3.93 -2.50 5.53
N SER A 130 -4.30 -2.00 6.70
CA SER A 130 -5.33 -2.58 7.57
C SER A 130 -6.36 -1.50 7.92
N LYS A 131 -7.48 -1.90 8.51
CA LYS A 131 -8.52 -0.95 8.91
C LYS A 131 -8.06 -0.14 10.12
N GLU A 132 -7.87 1.16 9.90
CA GLU A 132 -7.45 2.12 10.92
C GLU A 132 -8.64 3.01 11.36
N PRO A 133 -8.60 3.59 12.57
CA PRO A 133 -7.62 3.33 13.63
C PRO A 133 -7.84 1.97 14.30
N PHE A 134 -6.77 1.38 14.83
CA PHE A 134 -6.84 0.15 15.62
C PHE A 134 -7.55 0.41 16.95
N LYS A 135 -8.50 -0.48 17.27
CA LYS A 135 -9.23 -0.42 18.53
C LYS A 135 -8.43 -1.01 19.67
N CYS A 136 -8.48 -0.40 20.83
CA CYS A 136 -7.86 -0.91 22.03
C CYS A 136 -8.49 -2.23 22.47
N GLY A 137 -7.66 -3.19 22.87
CA GLY A 137 -8.07 -4.55 23.22
C GLY A 137 -8.41 -5.43 22.03
N ALA A 138 -8.33 -4.93 20.79
CA ALA A 138 -8.51 -5.75 19.60
C ALA A 138 -7.22 -6.51 19.26
N GLU A 139 -7.39 -7.69 18.68
CA GLU A 139 -6.33 -8.44 18.02
C GLU A 139 -6.38 -8.13 16.52
N VAL A 140 -5.29 -7.56 16.00
CA VAL A 140 -5.22 -7.12 14.61
C VAL A 140 -4.15 -7.93 13.88
N PRO A 141 -4.49 -8.63 12.78
CA PRO A 141 -3.49 -9.27 11.94
C PRO A 141 -2.71 -8.21 11.15
N ILE A 142 -1.38 -8.25 11.26
CA ILE A 142 -0.46 -7.44 10.47
C ILE A 142 0.16 -8.32 9.41
N THR A 143 -0.13 -7.97 8.17
CA THR A 143 0.26 -8.73 7.00
C THR A 143 1.49 -8.13 6.34
N ILE A 144 2.48 -8.99 6.06
CA ILE A 144 3.74 -8.64 5.42
C ILE A 144 3.86 -9.46 4.14
N LYS A 145 4.02 -8.76 3.02
CA LYS A 145 4.30 -9.34 1.72
C LYS A 145 5.79 -9.27 1.45
N TYR A 146 6.36 -10.36 0.94
CA TYR A 146 7.75 -10.40 0.51
C TYR A 146 7.83 -10.71 -0.97
N TYR A 147 8.81 -10.10 -1.61
CA TYR A 147 9.17 -10.29 -3.00
C TYR A 147 10.68 -10.49 -3.02
N ILE A 148 11.16 -11.69 -3.37
CA ILE A 148 12.59 -12.02 -3.36
C ILE A 148 13.00 -12.40 -4.77
N VAL A 149 14.08 -11.78 -5.26
CA VAL A 149 14.55 -11.88 -6.65
C VAL A 149 16.06 -12.11 -6.67
N GLY A 150 16.51 -13.04 -7.52
CA GLY A 150 17.93 -13.16 -7.86
C GLY A 150 18.83 -13.75 -6.77
N GLU A 151 18.29 -14.52 -5.83
CA GLU A 151 19.09 -15.28 -4.88
C GLU A 151 19.62 -16.57 -5.54
N THR A 152 20.93 -16.81 -5.44
CA THR A 152 21.63 -17.85 -6.21
C THR A 152 21.42 -19.27 -5.70
N THR A 153 20.82 -19.43 -4.52
CA THR A 153 20.59 -20.73 -3.88
C THR A 153 19.23 -21.31 -4.26
N GLU A 154 19.22 -22.53 -4.80
CA GLU A 154 17.99 -23.24 -5.22
C GLU A 154 16.98 -23.45 -4.08
N HIS A 155 17.42 -23.48 -2.82
CA HIS A 155 16.55 -23.53 -1.65
C HIS A 155 17.24 -22.82 -0.49
N PHE A 156 16.56 -21.83 0.10
CA PHE A 156 17.05 -21.14 1.28
C PHE A 156 15.88 -20.75 2.18
N SER A 157 16.18 -20.58 3.46
CA SER A 157 15.23 -20.07 4.46
C SER A 157 15.71 -18.70 4.89
N ILE A 158 14.80 -17.73 4.97
CA ILE A 158 15.09 -16.41 5.52
C ILE A 158 14.38 -16.22 6.84
N ASP A 159 15.06 -15.58 7.78
CA ASP A 159 14.45 -15.10 9.01
C ASP A 159 13.87 -13.70 8.74
N LEU A 160 12.54 -13.58 8.81
CA LEU A 160 11.86 -12.30 8.72
C LEU A 160 11.57 -11.81 10.14
N ILE A 161 12.26 -10.74 10.55
CA ILE A 161 12.19 -10.17 11.89
C ILE A 161 11.26 -8.97 11.86
N TYR A 162 10.31 -8.91 12.81
CA TYR A 162 9.39 -7.79 12.95
C TYR A 162 9.48 -7.17 14.35
N ILE A 163 9.37 -5.85 14.40
CA ILE A 163 9.45 -5.02 15.60
C ILE A 163 8.30 -4.01 15.54
N VAL A 164 7.55 -3.90 16.63
CA VAL A 164 6.50 -2.90 16.79
C VAL A 164 6.94 -1.88 17.84
N LEU A 165 6.91 -0.62 17.45
CA LEU A 165 7.33 0.52 18.24
C LEU A 165 6.11 1.39 18.58
N SER A 166 6.06 1.90 19.80
CA SER A 166 5.15 2.98 20.20
C SER A 166 5.89 3.94 21.11
N LYS A 167 5.76 5.25 20.86
CA LYS A 167 6.44 6.32 21.63
C LYS A 167 7.96 6.09 21.80
N GLY A 168 8.60 5.51 20.78
CA GLY A 168 10.04 5.21 20.80
C GLY A 168 10.45 3.96 21.59
N LEU A 169 9.50 3.18 22.10
CA LEU A 169 9.76 1.92 22.82
C LEU A 169 9.32 0.73 21.99
N ILE A 170 10.06 -0.38 22.09
CA ILE A 170 9.67 -1.67 21.50
C ILE A 170 8.59 -2.28 22.37
N VAL A 171 7.40 -2.43 21.81
CA VAL A 171 6.22 -2.96 22.50
C VAL A 171 5.87 -4.40 22.10
N HIS A 172 6.32 -4.84 20.93
CA HIS A 172 6.16 -6.21 20.46
C HIS A 172 7.28 -6.54 19.48
N HIS A 173 7.74 -7.79 19.45
CA HIS A 173 8.76 -8.25 18.50
C HIS A 173 8.65 -9.76 18.29
N GLY A 174 9.15 -10.24 17.16
CA GLY A 174 9.22 -11.66 16.85
C GLY A 174 9.93 -11.90 15.53
N HIS A 175 9.93 -13.15 15.10
CA HIS A 175 10.45 -13.54 13.80
C HIS A 175 9.63 -14.71 13.25
N GLU A 176 9.58 -14.80 11.93
CA GLU A 176 8.99 -15.92 11.20
C GLU A 176 10.02 -16.47 10.22
N LYS A 177 10.12 -17.80 10.12
CA LYS A 177 10.98 -18.45 9.13
C LYS A 177 10.21 -18.67 7.85
N VAL A 178 10.77 -18.20 6.74
CA VAL A 178 10.16 -18.32 5.42
C VAL A 178 11.05 -19.19 4.55
N ASP A 179 10.54 -20.37 4.18
CA ASP A 179 11.20 -21.24 3.22
C ASP A 179 10.90 -20.79 1.79
N VAL A 180 11.96 -20.43 1.07
CA VAL A 180 11.90 -19.92 -0.29
C VAL A 180 12.39 -21.01 -1.24
N LYS A 181 11.49 -21.52 -2.09
CA LYS A 181 11.84 -22.49 -3.15
C LYS A 181 12.46 -21.73 -4.32
N GLY A 182 13.63 -22.10 -4.81
CA GLY A 182 14.37 -21.34 -5.83
C GLY A 182 13.97 -21.64 -7.29
N SER A 183 12.80 -22.26 -7.54
CA SER A 183 12.44 -22.72 -8.88
C SER A 183 11.78 -21.66 -9.78
N SER A 184 11.60 -20.41 -9.31
CA SER A 184 11.07 -19.31 -10.12
C SER A 184 11.88 -18.03 -9.93
N ASP A 185 12.05 -17.26 -11.01
CA ASP A 185 12.84 -16.00 -11.04
C ASP A 185 12.44 -15.00 -9.95
N ILE A 186 11.19 -15.06 -9.49
CA ILE A 186 10.68 -14.28 -8.36
C ILE A 186 9.94 -15.19 -7.40
N GLN A 187 10.23 -15.03 -6.12
CA GLN A 187 9.45 -15.60 -5.05
C GLN A 187 8.60 -14.58 -4.32
N ARG A 188 7.31 -14.89 -4.22
CA ARG A 188 6.30 -14.03 -3.61
C ARG A 188 5.56 -14.82 -2.56
N GLY A 189 5.31 -14.19 -1.43
CA GLY A 189 4.45 -14.75 -0.42
C GLY A 189 4.04 -13.72 0.62
N GLU A 190 3.28 -14.20 1.58
CA GLU A 190 2.68 -13.39 2.60
C GLU A 190 2.77 -14.13 3.94
N ILE A 191 3.19 -13.40 4.96
CA ILE A 191 3.15 -13.85 6.35
C ILE A 191 2.30 -12.88 7.14
N SER A 192 1.72 -13.35 8.23
CA SER A 192 0.95 -12.48 9.13
C SER A 192 1.25 -12.82 10.57
N PHE A 193 1.37 -11.78 11.41
CA PHE A 193 1.43 -11.92 12.85
C PHE A 193 0.28 -11.14 13.50
N THR A 194 -0.18 -11.60 14.66
CA THR A 194 -1.28 -10.95 15.38
C THR A 194 -0.72 -9.95 16.39
N LEU A 195 -1.16 -8.70 16.31
CA LEU A 195 -0.84 -7.65 17.28
C LEU A 195 -2.02 -7.44 18.24
N SER A 196 -1.82 -7.72 19.53
CA SER A 196 -2.79 -7.40 20.59
C SER A 196 -2.65 -5.92 21.00
N VAL A 197 -3.61 -5.09 20.62
CA VAL A 197 -3.52 -3.63 20.74
C VAL A 197 -3.76 -3.19 22.19
N ALA A 198 -2.73 -2.64 22.85
CA ALA A 198 -2.86 -2.10 24.20
C ALA A 198 -3.12 -0.58 24.20
N ALA A 199 -3.74 -0.07 25.27
CA ALA A 199 -4.00 1.37 25.43
C ALA A 199 -2.74 2.25 25.38
N GLU A 200 -1.62 1.68 25.79
CA GLU A 200 -0.32 2.34 25.84
C GLU A 200 0.24 2.63 24.43
N PHE A 201 -0.26 1.92 23.40
CA PHE A 201 0.20 2.00 22.03
C PHE A 201 -0.25 3.28 21.31
N ALA A 202 -1.34 3.90 21.77
CA ALA A 202 -1.85 5.14 21.22
C ALA A 202 -0.84 6.31 21.32
N PRO A 203 -0.79 7.22 20.33
CA PRO A 203 -1.72 7.36 19.20
C PRO A 203 -1.29 6.60 17.93
N VAL A 204 -0.06 6.12 17.85
CA VAL A 204 0.52 5.53 16.64
C VAL A 204 1.41 4.37 17.03
N VAL A 205 1.29 3.26 16.32
CA VAL A 205 2.27 2.18 16.31
C VAL A 205 3.04 2.18 14.99
N GLN A 206 4.35 2.04 15.07
CA GLN A 206 5.21 1.86 13.92
C GLN A 206 5.64 0.40 13.86
N VAL A 207 5.29 -0.28 12.78
CA VAL A 207 5.77 -1.62 12.48
C VAL A 207 6.99 -1.49 11.58
N VAL A 208 8.09 -2.13 11.99
CA VAL A 208 9.32 -2.25 11.22
C VAL A 208 9.56 -3.73 11.01
N VAL A 209 9.88 -4.12 9.78
CA VAL A 209 10.21 -5.50 9.42
C VAL A 209 11.48 -5.47 8.59
N TYR A 210 12.36 -6.43 8.83
CA TYR A 210 13.57 -6.61 8.03
C TYR A 210 13.96 -8.08 7.91
N SER A 211 14.77 -8.38 6.92
CA SER A 211 15.37 -9.69 6.73
C SER A 211 16.73 -9.55 6.06
N VAL A 212 17.63 -10.50 6.34
CA VAL A 212 18.94 -10.61 5.72
C VAL A 212 18.90 -11.78 4.74
N LEU A 213 19.14 -11.48 3.47
CA LEU A 213 19.15 -12.47 2.40
C LEU A 213 20.49 -13.23 2.35
N PRO A 214 20.55 -14.42 1.73
CA PRO A 214 21.80 -15.17 1.52
C PRO A 214 22.88 -14.36 0.80
N SER A 215 22.46 -13.44 -0.08
CA SER A 215 23.33 -12.46 -0.75
C SER A 215 23.90 -11.36 0.16
N GLU A 216 23.75 -11.47 1.49
CA GLU A 216 24.11 -10.48 2.52
C GLU A 216 23.34 -9.15 2.43
N ASN A 217 22.36 -9.09 1.53
CA ASN A 217 21.51 -7.92 1.34
C ASN A 217 20.43 -7.83 2.41
N VAL A 218 20.22 -6.62 2.93
CA VAL A 218 19.17 -6.35 3.90
C VAL A 218 17.97 -5.73 3.19
N ILE A 219 16.81 -6.37 3.33
CA ILE A 219 15.53 -5.83 2.91
C ILE A 219 14.73 -5.39 4.14
N ALA A 220 14.09 -4.24 4.07
CA ALA A 220 13.34 -3.69 5.19
C ALA A 220 12.13 -2.88 4.74
N ALA A 221 11.10 -2.86 5.58
CA ALA A 221 9.91 -2.05 5.39
C ALA A 221 9.46 -1.46 6.73
N ASN A 222 8.85 -0.28 6.68
CA ASN A 222 8.19 0.30 7.84
C ASN A 222 6.81 0.83 7.46
N LYS A 223 5.92 0.89 8.45
CA LYS A 223 4.59 1.46 8.30
C LYS A 223 4.04 1.91 9.64
N ASN A 224 3.37 3.05 9.63
CA ASN A 224 2.65 3.56 10.79
C ASN A 224 1.18 3.19 10.69
N PHE A 225 0.58 2.83 11.83
CA PHE A 225 -0.85 2.61 11.97
C PHE A 225 -1.39 3.49 13.10
N GLU A 226 -2.53 4.14 12.85
CA GLU A 226 -3.23 4.89 13.88
C GLU A 226 -3.88 3.95 14.90
N VAL A 227 -3.82 4.32 16.17
CA VAL A 227 -4.44 3.59 17.28
C VAL A 227 -5.37 4.55 18.02
N GLU A 228 -6.58 4.07 18.33
CA GLU A 228 -7.54 4.89 19.08
C GLU A 228 -6.99 5.26 20.46
N LYS A 229 -7.31 6.46 20.92
CA LYS A 229 -6.95 6.90 22.27
C LYS A 229 -7.92 6.30 23.26
N CYS A 230 -7.44 5.41 24.11
CA CYS A 230 -8.22 4.81 25.19
C CYS A 230 -7.44 4.85 26.51
N PHE A 231 -8.15 4.70 27.62
CA PHE A 231 -7.53 4.59 28.93
C PHE A 231 -7.43 3.13 29.33
N LYS A 232 -6.26 2.73 29.87
CA LYS A 232 -6.05 1.39 30.44
C LYS A 232 -7.04 1.11 31.57
N ASN A 233 -7.34 2.13 32.38
CA ASN A 233 -8.31 2.04 33.46
C ASN A 233 -9.69 2.45 32.93
N GLN A 234 -10.63 1.50 32.97
CA GLN A 234 -12.03 1.79 32.68
C GLN A 234 -12.66 2.48 33.88
N VAL A 235 -13.01 3.76 33.73
CA VAL A 235 -13.74 4.51 34.76
C VAL A 235 -15.19 4.60 34.31
N MET A 236 -16.07 3.83 34.94
CA MET A 236 -17.51 3.99 34.77
C MET A 236 -18.01 5.00 35.79
N ARG A 237 -18.83 5.98 35.35
CA ARG A 237 -19.56 6.81 36.32
C ARG A 237 -20.72 6.00 36.89
N THR A 238 -21.01 6.21 38.17
CA THR A 238 -22.13 5.58 38.89
C THR A 238 -23.49 5.79 38.23
N SER A 239 -23.70 6.87 37.46
CA SER A 239 -24.91 7.09 36.68
C SER A 239 -25.10 6.12 35.50
N ASP A 240 -24.02 5.64 34.88
CA ASP A 240 -24.07 4.66 33.78
C ASP A 240 -24.27 3.24 34.32
N CYS A 241 -23.78 2.97 35.53
CA CYS A 241 -24.04 1.71 36.22
C CYS A 241 -25.53 1.56 36.55
N MET A 242 -26.21 2.64 36.95
CA MET A 242 -27.65 2.62 37.21
C MET A 242 -28.45 2.29 35.93
N TYR A 243 -28.06 2.82 34.77
CA TYR A 243 -28.69 2.49 33.49
C TYR A 243 -28.42 1.06 33.04
N SER A 244 -27.20 0.54 33.21
CA SER A 244 -26.88 -0.85 32.89
C SER A 244 -27.61 -1.84 33.80
N LEU A 245 -27.64 -1.58 35.12
CA LEU A 245 -28.42 -2.38 36.07
C LEU A 245 -29.93 -2.31 35.79
N LEU A 246 -30.47 -1.13 35.47
CA LEU A 246 -31.86 -0.97 35.05
C LEU A 246 -32.15 -1.77 33.77
N MET A 247 -31.24 -1.82 32.79
CA MET A 247 -31.44 -2.60 31.58
C MET A 247 -31.42 -4.12 31.86
N TYR A 248 -30.54 -4.58 32.75
CA TYR A 248 -30.52 -5.98 33.21
C TYR A 248 -31.73 -6.35 34.09
N LEU A 249 -32.27 -5.41 34.87
CA LEU A 249 -33.44 -5.63 35.74
C LEU A 249 -34.78 -5.48 35.00
N LEU A 250 -34.83 -4.65 33.94
CA LEU A 250 -36.04 -4.43 33.14
C LEU A 250 -36.24 -5.45 32.01
N PHE A 251 -35.18 -6.19 31.63
CA PHE A 251 -35.27 -7.29 30.66
C PHE A 251 -34.76 -8.60 31.26
N PRO A 252 -35.55 -9.26 32.15
CA PRO A 252 -35.31 -10.66 32.45
C PRO A 252 -35.50 -11.44 31.14
N VAL A 253 -34.45 -12.14 30.70
CA VAL A 253 -34.52 -13.10 29.60
C VAL A 253 -35.58 -14.13 29.95
N SER A 254 -36.76 -14.02 29.33
CA SER A 254 -37.75 -15.08 29.32
C SER A 254 -37.18 -16.26 28.54
N GLN A 255 -36.63 -17.24 29.26
CA GLN A 255 -36.43 -18.58 28.71
C GLN A 255 -37.81 -19.15 28.36
N LEU A 256 -38.21 -19.07 27.09
CA LEU A 256 -39.20 -19.99 26.53
C LEU A 256 -38.55 -21.38 26.49
N SER A 257 -38.92 -22.20 27.46
CA SER A 257 -38.88 -23.66 27.33
C SER A 257 -40.05 -24.07 26.43
N SER A 258 -39.75 -24.51 25.22
CA SER A 258 -40.70 -25.24 24.37
C SER A 258 -40.30 -26.72 24.41
N ALA A 259 -41.28 -27.55 24.76
CA ALA A 259 -41.27 -29.00 24.66
C ALA A 259 -41.11 -29.50 23.22
#